data_AF-A0A7C3EL71-F1
#
_entry.id   AF-A0A7C3EL71-F1
#
_cell.length_a   1.000
_cell.length_b   1.000
_cell.length_c   1.000
_cell.angle_alpha   90.00
_cell.angle_beta   90.00
_cell.angle_gamma   90.00
#
_symmetry.space_group_name_H-M   'P 1'
#
loop_
_entity.id
_entity.type
_entity.pdbx_description
1 polymer ?
#
loop_
_entity_poly.entity_id
_entity_poly.type
_entity_poly.pdbx_seq_one_letter_code
_entity_poly.pdbx_strand_id
1 'polypeptide(L)'
;VIAATMPALIMTFSFNFNNFGAVYFLTGGGPTWDPAKIPDSMRIVGSAMPGQTDILISWIYKLSFTKDFEQYNVAAVYSILIFFIVGGFSVYNLLKSKSFQEEAGE
;
A
#
# COMPACT_ATOMS: atom_id res chain seq x y z
N VAL A 1 7.72 7.85 -27.86
CA VAL A 1 6.54 8.25 -27.04
C VAL A 1 6.49 7.45 -25.73
N ILE A 2 6.29 6.13 -25.74
CA ILE A 2 6.19 5.30 -24.52
C ILE A 2 7.43 5.40 -23.61
N ALA A 3 8.65 5.44 -24.18
CA ALA A 3 9.88 5.58 -23.39
C ALA A 3 9.97 6.93 -22.65
N ALA A 4 9.48 8.02 -23.25
CA ALA A 4 9.50 9.36 -22.66
C ALA A 4 8.39 9.56 -21.62
N THR A 5 7.25 8.87 -21.76
CA THR A 5 6.15 8.93 -20.79
C THR A 5 6.26 7.88 -19.67
N MET A 6 7.18 6.92 -19.78
CA MET A 6 7.39 5.87 -18.78
C MET A 6 7.66 6.41 -17.37
N PRO A 7 8.55 7.42 -17.17
CA PRO A 7 8.82 7.94 -15.83
C PRO A 7 7.58 8.56 -15.20
N ALA A 8 6.82 9.33 -15.97
CA ALA A 8 5.57 9.94 -15.52
C ALA A 8 4.53 8.88 -15.12
N LEU A 9 4.38 7.81 -15.91
CA LEU A 9 3.47 6.70 -15.60
C LEU A 9 3.87 5.96 -14.32
N ILE A 10 5.17 5.71 -14.09
CA ILE A 10 5.67 5.07 -12.86
C ILE A 10 5.39 5.95 -11.65
N MET A 11 5.61 7.27 -11.75
CA MET A 11 5.32 8.20 -10.66
C MET A 11 3.82 8.24 -10.34
N THR A 12 2.97 8.36 -11.36
CA THR A 12 1.52 8.37 -11.18
C THR A 12 1.01 7.05 -10.61
N PHE A 13 1.52 5.90 -11.08
CA PHE A 13 1.18 4.60 -10.49
C PHE A 13 1.60 4.54 -9.02
N SER A 14 2.83 4.92 -8.69
CA SER A 14 3.34 4.89 -7.32
C SER A 14 2.55 5.79 -6.37
N PHE A 15 2.13 6.97 -6.86
CA PHE A 15 1.26 7.89 -6.13
C PHE A 15 -0.11 7.25 -5.85
N ASN A 16 -0.76 6.68 -6.87
CA ASN A 16 -2.08 6.07 -6.69
C ASN A 16 -2.03 4.79 -5.84
N PHE A 17 -0.97 3.98 -5.97
CA PHE A 17 -0.78 2.74 -5.21
C PHE A 17 -0.72 2.98 -3.70
N ASN A 18 -0.16 4.12 -3.26
CA ASN A 18 -0.02 4.48 -1.85
C ASN A 18 -1.00 5.58 -1.41
N ASN A 19 -2.09 5.82 -2.15
CA ASN A 19 -3.01 6.94 -1.88
C ASN A 19 -3.96 6.66 -0.70
N PHE A 20 -3.40 6.69 0.51
CA PHE A 20 -4.14 6.48 1.76
C PHE A 20 -5.30 7.46 1.90
N GLY A 21 -5.08 8.74 1.62
CA GLY A 21 -6.10 9.78 1.80
C GLY A 21 -7.35 9.53 0.96
N ALA A 22 -7.18 9.17 -0.31
CA ALA A 22 -8.32 8.87 -1.18
C ALA A 22 -9.16 7.71 -0.65
N VAL A 23 -8.52 6.59 -0.27
CA VAL A 23 -9.23 5.41 0.24
C VAL A 23 -9.91 5.72 1.59
N TYR A 24 -9.16 6.28 2.52
CA TYR A 24 -9.61 6.53 3.89
C TYR A 24 -10.78 7.52 3.93
N PHE A 25 -10.68 8.66 3.24
CA PHE A 25 -11.71 9.68 3.30
C PHE A 25 -12.93 9.37 2.44
N LEU A 26 -12.76 8.70 1.29
CA LEU A 26 -13.88 8.44 0.39
C LEU A 26 -14.69 7.20 0.79
N THR A 27 -14.00 6.14 1.25
CA THR A 27 -14.63 4.84 1.47
C THR A 27 -14.42 4.27 2.87
N GLY A 28 -13.44 4.78 3.63
CA GLY A 28 -13.03 4.16 4.90
C GLY A 28 -12.56 2.71 4.75
N GLY A 29 -12.22 2.29 3.53
CA GLY A 29 -11.91 0.92 3.17
C GLY A 29 -13.12 0.05 2.80
N GLY A 30 -14.35 0.54 2.92
CA GLY A 30 -15.56 -0.22 2.62
C GLY A 30 -15.82 -0.44 1.12
N PRO A 31 -16.74 -1.35 0.74
CA PRO A 31 -17.58 -2.20 1.59
C PRO A 31 -16.80 -3.32 2.28
N THR A 32 -17.40 -4.02 3.24
CA THR A 32 -16.73 -5.14 3.92
C THR A 32 -16.54 -6.33 2.99
N TRP A 33 -15.45 -7.07 3.18
CA TRP A 33 -15.31 -8.38 2.54
C TRP A 33 -16.28 -9.39 3.14
N ASP A 34 -16.69 -10.36 2.33
CA ASP A 34 -17.22 -11.62 2.86
C ASP A 34 -16.12 -12.29 3.70
N PRO A 35 -16.35 -12.58 4.99
CA PRO A 35 -15.34 -13.18 5.87
C PRO A 35 -14.72 -14.47 5.33
N ALA A 36 -15.44 -15.23 4.49
CA ALA A 36 -14.93 -16.44 3.85
C ALA A 36 -13.89 -16.17 2.74
N LYS A 37 -13.80 -14.94 2.24
CA LYS A 37 -12.88 -14.53 1.16
C LYS A 37 -11.63 -13.82 1.67
N ILE A 38 -11.58 -13.50 2.96
CA ILE A 38 -10.42 -12.86 3.58
C ILE A 38 -9.36 -13.95 3.85
N PRO A 39 -8.10 -13.78 3.38
CA PRO A 39 -7.03 -14.71 3.70
C PRO A 39 -6.87 -14.87 5.22
N ASP A 40 -6.53 -16.08 5.68
CA ASP A 40 -6.38 -16.36 7.11
C ASP A 40 -5.35 -15.45 7.80
N SER A 41 -4.30 -15.05 7.09
CA SER A 41 -3.29 -14.10 7.58
C SER A 41 -3.86 -12.70 7.81
N MET A 42 -4.96 -12.33 7.18
CA MET A 42 -5.58 -11.00 7.26
C MET A 42 -6.88 -11.01 8.08
N ARG A 43 -7.32 -12.19 8.52
CA ARG A 43 -8.55 -12.40 9.27
C ARG A 43 -8.33 -12.11 10.75
N ILE A 44 -8.28 -10.82 11.08
CA ILE A 44 -8.20 -10.33 12.46
C ILE A 44 -9.61 -10.24 13.06
N VAL A 45 -9.78 -10.67 14.31
CA VAL A 45 -11.06 -10.61 15.02
C VAL A 45 -11.42 -9.16 15.34
N GLY A 46 -12.68 -8.77 15.09
CA GLY A 46 -13.20 -7.44 15.38
C GLY A 46 -13.30 -6.53 14.17
N SER A 47 -13.37 -5.22 14.41
CA SER A 47 -13.60 -4.19 13.39
C SER A 47 -12.37 -3.88 12.52
N ALA A 48 -11.26 -4.60 12.71
CA ALA A 48 -10.00 -4.45 11.97
C ALA A 48 -9.89 -5.35 10.73
N MET A 49 -10.98 -5.98 10.29
CA MET A 49 -11.00 -6.70 9.02
C MET A 49 -10.77 -5.73 7.86
N PRO A 50 -10.02 -6.15 6.82
CA PRO A 50 -9.91 -5.37 5.60
C PRO A 50 -11.27 -5.20 4.95
N GLY A 51 -11.52 -4.04 4.37
CA GLY A 51 -12.60 -3.89 3.41
C GLY A 51 -12.11 -4.01 1.97
N GLN A 52 -13.05 -3.95 1.03
CA GLN A 52 -12.82 -4.24 -0.39
C GLN A 52 -11.98 -3.19 -1.10
N THR A 53 -12.00 -1.95 -0.62
CA THR A 53 -11.22 -0.86 -1.19
C THR A 53 -9.96 -0.56 -0.38
N ASP A 54 -9.76 -1.24 0.76
CA ASP A 54 -8.59 -1.02 1.58
C ASP A 54 -7.31 -1.37 0.81
N ILE A 55 -6.40 -0.41 0.75
CA ILE A 55 -5.01 -0.66 0.40
C ILE A 55 -4.23 -1.06 1.65
N LEU A 56 -3.08 -1.70 1.48
CA LEU A 56 -2.29 -2.23 2.59
C LEU A 56 -2.03 -1.20 3.70
N ILE A 57 -1.73 0.05 3.32
CA ILE A 57 -1.52 1.13 4.29
C ILE A 57 -2.80 1.55 5.01
N SER A 58 -3.96 1.56 4.32
CA SER A 58 -5.23 1.94 4.96
C SER A 58 -5.75 0.87 5.91
N TRP A 59 -5.53 -0.40 5.57
CA TRP A 59 -5.85 -1.51 6.47
C TRP A 59 -4.95 -1.53 7.71
N ILE A 60 -3.63 -1.31 7.59
CA ILE A 60 -2.74 -1.21 8.76
C ILE A 60 -3.15 -0.07 9.69
N TYR A 61 -3.54 1.07 9.12
CA TYR A 61 -4.06 2.18 9.91
C TYR A 61 -5.30 1.77 10.69
N LYS A 62 -6.25 1.08 10.04
CA LYS A 62 -7.44 0.53 10.69
C LYS A 62 -7.06 -0.44 11.82
N LEU A 63 -6.09 -1.32 11.59
CA LEU A 63 -5.59 -2.24 12.62
C LEU A 63 -4.97 -1.53 13.84
N SER A 64 -4.40 -0.34 13.62
CA SER A 64 -3.74 0.45 14.69
C SER A 64 -4.72 1.33 15.46
N PHE A 65 -5.71 1.93 14.79
CA PHE A 65 -6.50 3.03 15.34
C PHE A 65 -8.01 2.74 15.41
N THR A 66 -8.45 1.51 15.13
CA THR A 66 -9.84 1.13 15.37
C THR A 66 -10.07 1.00 16.87
N LYS A 67 -10.92 1.89 17.39
CA LYS A 67 -11.34 1.87 18.81
C LYS A 67 -11.81 0.48 19.21
N ASP A 68 -11.44 0.08 20.42
CA ASP A 68 -11.71 -1.22 21.04
C ASP A 68 -11.00 -2.44 20.40
N PHE A 69 -10.27 -2.25 19.29
CA PHE A 69 -9.53 -3.31 18.58
C PHE A 69 -8.13 -2.85 18.11
N GLU A 70 -7.42 -2.12 18.96
CA GLU A 70 -6.09 -1.55 18.66
C GLU A 70 -5.00 -2.63 18.74
N GLN A 71 -4.63 -3.20 17.60
CA GLN A 71 -3.64 -4.30 17.50
C GLN A 71 -2.28 -3.77 17.05
N TYR A 72 -1.66 -2.91 17.88
CA TYR A 72 -0.41 -2.22 17.54
C TYR A 72 0.76 -3.17 17.23
N ASN A 73 0.85 -4.30 17.94
CA ASN A 73 1.89 -5.31 17.71
C ASN A 73 1.76 -5.94 16.32
N VAL A 74 0.55 -6.33 15.93
CA VAL A 74 0.27 -6.91 14.61
C VAL A 74 0.50 -5.86 13.53
N ALA A 75 0.00 -4.63 13.73
CA ALA A 75 0.19 -3.53 12.80
C ALA A 75 1.67 -3.18 12.58
N ALA A 76 2.50 -3.21 13.62
CA ALA A 76 3.93 -2.97 13.51
C ALA A 76 4.63 -4.03 12.64
N VAL A 77 4.30 -5.31 12.83
CA VAL A 77 4.86 -6.41 12.01
C VAL A 77 4.50 -6.22 10.53
N TYR A 78 3.23 -5.94 10.22
CA TYR A 78 2.81 -5.70 8.83
C TYR A 78 3.45 -4.45 8.22
N SER A 79 3.65 -3.40 9.01
CA SER A 79 4.33 -2.18 8.56
C SER A 79 5.76 -2.45 8.13
N ILE A 80 6.50 -3.27 8.88
CA ILE A 80 7.87 -3.67 8.52
C ILE A 80 7.87 -4.52 7.24
N LEU A 81 6.96 -5.49 7.12
CA LEU A 81 6.87 -6.33 5.91
C LEU A 81 6.60 -5.51 4.65
N ILE A 82 5.66 -4.58 4.72
CA ILE A 82 5.30 -3.72 3.58
C ILE A 82 6.41 -2.72 3.27
N PHE A 83 7.13 -2.22 4.27
CA PHE A 83 8.31 -1.40 4.03
C PHE A 83 9.35 -2.13 3.17
N PHE A 84 9.65 -3.40 3.47
CA PHE A 84 10.60 -4.18 2.66
C PHE A 84 10.07 -4.46 1.24
N ILE A 85 8.78 -4.73 1.09
CA ILE A 85 8.17 -4.94 -0.23
C ILE A 85 8.22 -3.63 -1.04
N VAL A 86 7.57 -2.57 -0.55
CA VAL A 86 7.43 -1.31 -1.28
C VAL A 86 8.78 -0.61 -1.44
N GLY A 87 9.60 -0.57 -0.39
CA GLY A 87 10.95 0.00 -0.43
C GLY A 87 11.86 -0.79 -1.37
N GLY A 88 11.84 -2.13 -1.29
CA GLY A 88 12.60 -3.00 -2.18
C GLY A 88 12.19 -2.85 -3.65
N PHE A 89 10.89 -2.83 -3.94
CA PHE A 89 10.37 -2.56 -5.28
C PHE A 89 10.73 -1.16 -5.77
N SER A 90 10.68 -0.15 -4.91
CA SER A 90 11.05 1.23 -5.29
C SER A 90 12.52 1.32 -5.65
N VAL A 91 13.41 0.80 -4.82
CA VAL A 91 14.86 0.75 -5.09
C VAL A 91 15.13 -0.04 -6.37
N TYR A 92 14.52 -1.22 -6.53
CA TYR A 92 14.69 -2.03 -7.74
C TYR A 92 14.26 -1.29 -9.02
N ASN A 93 13.10 -0.63 -9.01
CA ASN A 93 12.60 0.11 -10.17
C ASN A 93 13.45 1.35 -10.45
N LEU A 94 13.94 2.06 -9.42
CA LEU A 94 14.85 3.19 -9.58
C LEU A 94 16.18 2.77 -10.20
N LEU A 95 16.77 1.67 -9.72
CA LEU A 95 18.03 1.14 -10.25
C LEU A 95 17.89 0.64 -11.70
N LYS A 96 16.71 0.17 -12.09
CA LYS A 96 16.43 -0.34 -13.45
C LYS A 96 15.97 0.76 -14.42
N SER A 97 15.50 1.90 -13.93
CA SER A 97 15.09 3.04 -14.76
C SER A 97 16.32 3.70 -15.40
N LYS A 98 16.61 3.33 -16.65
CA LYS A 98 17.70 3.90 -17.45
C LYS A 98 17.59 5.41 -17.69
N SER A 99 16.45 6.05 -17.42
CA SER A 99 16.29 7.50 -17.60
C SER A 99 17.17 8.32 -16.65
N PHE A 100 17.65 7.76 -15.53
CA PHE A 100 18.64 8.41 -14.67
C PHE A 100 20.09 8.18 -15.13
N GLN A 101 20.35 7.20 -15.99
CA GLN A 101 21.69 6.97 -16.54
C GLN A 101 22.01 7.92 -17.70
N GLU A 102 21.01 8.57 -18.28
CA GLU A 102 21.20 9.54 -19.38
C GLU A 102 21.50 10.95 -18.83
N GLU A 103 20.94 11.34 -17.67
CA GLU A 103 21.28 12.62 -17.00
C GLU A 103 22.62 12.61 -16.24
N ALA A 104 23.12 11.44 -15.81
CA ALA A 104 24.42 11.32 -15.14
C ALA A 104 25.58 11.01 -16.10
N GLY A 105 25.28 10.87 -17.40
CA GLY A 105 26.24 10.62 -18.48
C GLY A 105 26.58 11.85 -19.31
N GLU A 106 25.96 13.00 -19.03
CA GLU A 106 26.37 14.35 -19.45
C GLU A 106 27.01 15.10 -18.27
#